data_AF-A0A1B8P5L3-F1
#
_entry.id   AF-A0A1B8P5L3-F1
#
_cell.length_a   1.000
_cell.length_b   1.000
_cell.length_c   1.000
_cell.angle_alpha   90.00
_cell.angle_beta   90.00
_cell.angle_gamma   90.00
#
_symmetry.space_group_name_H-M   'P 1'
#
loop_
_entity.id
_entity.type
_entity.pdbx_description
1 polymer ?
#
loop_
_entity_poly.entity_id
_entity_poly.type
_entity_poly.pdbx_seq_one_letter_code
_entity_poly.pdbx_strand_id
1 'polypeptide(L)'
;MSVNPRDIVVVDGVRTAMAKAKNGAFRHVRAENLSAGVMQALFDRNPNLDPAEVDDVIWGCVNQTLEQAMNIARNAAIMTGIPRSVPAQTVNRLCGSSMSALHIAAANIRAGMGDFYIIGGVEHMEHVPMTHGVDVNPAASKHAAKAAMMMGLTAELLGKMHGVSREDQDAFGYAPTSGLMPLSRTAASITRSSGSRATMPRVSGFGWIATRSFAPMPAWKRWPNSSQRSTRATAP
;
A
#
# COMPACT_ATOMS: atom_id res chain seq x y z
N MET A 1 -20.23 1.24 -16.73
CA MET A 1 -19.70 2.31 -15.87
C MET A 1 -18.58 3.01 -16.62
N SER A 2 -18.63 4.33 -16.76
CA SER A 2 -17.50 5.13 -17.26
C SER A 2 -16.56 5.46 -16.09
N VAL A 3 -15.26 5.38 -16.31
CA VAL A 3 -14.23 5.80 -15.35
C VAL A 3 -13.96 7.28 -15.59
N ASN A 4 -14.02 8.12 -14.54
CA ASN A 4 -13.65 9.52 -14.63
C ASN A 4 -12.12 9.67 -14.58
N PRO A 5 -11.54 10.73 -15.17
CA PRO A 5 -10.08 10.93 -15.15
C PRO A 5 -9.46 10.94 -13.74
N ARG A 6 -10.26 11.31 -12.72
CA ARG A 6 -9.84 11.41 -11.31
C ARG A 6 -10.38 10.29 -10.43
N ASP A 7 -10.96 9.25 -11.01
CA ASP A 7 -11.26 8.04 -10.24
C ASP A 7 -9.94 7.41 -9.78
N ILE A 8 -9.90 7.02 -8.51
CA ILE A 8 -8.73 6.38 -7.91
C ILE A 8 -8.79 4.89 -8.27
N VAL A 9 -7.77 4.39 -8.95
CA VAL A 9 -7.65 2.96 -9.27
C VAL A 9 -6.47 2.35 -8.55
N VAL A 10 -6.55 1.05 -8.27
CA VAL A 10 -5.42 0.25 -7.78
C VAL A 10 -4.83 -0.49 -8.98
N VAL A 11 -3.55 -0.24 -9.27
CA VAL A 11 -2.82 -0.80 -10.42
C VAL A 11 -2.30 -2.21 -10.10
N ASP A 12 -1.59 -2.37 -9.00
CA ASP A 12 -1.04 -3.66 -8.56
C ASP A 12 -0.91 -3.69 -7.04
N GLY A 13 -0.63 -4.89 -6.53
CA GLY A 13 -0.56 -5.19 -5.13
C GLY A 13 0.41 -6.32 -4.78
N VAL A 14 1.41 -6.05 -3.94
CA VAL A 14 2.33 -7.08 -3.41
C VAL A 14 2.51 -7.02 -1.89
N ARG A 15 3.02 -8.11 -1.31
CA ARG A 15 3.41 -8.21 0.09
C ARG A 15 4.53 -9.23 0.26
N THR A 16 5.21 -9.18 1.40
CA THR A 16 6.09 -10.27 1.84
C THR A 16 5.28 -11.51 2.26
N ALA A 17 5.93 -12.67 2.35
CA ALA A 17 5.41 -13.77 3.15
C ALA A 17 5.25 -13.31 4.61
N MET A 18 4.22 -13.76 5.34
CA MET A 18 4.11 -13.43 6.77
C MET A 18 4.97 -14.41 7.57
N ALA A 19 5.85 -13.90 8.43
CA ALA A 19 6.72 -14.71 9.28
C ALA A 19 6.34 -14.55 10.76
N LYS A 20 6.58 -15.61 11.55
CA LYS A 20 6.47 -15.51 13.02
C LYS A 20 7.49 -14.49 13.53
N ALA A 21 7.11 -13.65 14.48
CA ALA A 21 8.01 -12.67 15.08
C ALA A 21 9.02 -13.26 16.08
N LYS A 22 8.96 -14.56 16.40
CA LYS A 22 9.94 -15.21 17.28
C LYS A 22 10.55 -16.37 16.52
N ASN A 23 11.86 -16.28 16.27
CA ASN A 23 12.60 -17.24 15.46
C ASN A 23 12.00 -17.38 14.05
N GLY A 24 11.57 -16.25 13.49
CA GLY A 24 10.94 -16.18 12.17
C GLY A 24 11.90 -16.37 11.01
N ALA A 25 11.33 -16.35 9.81
CA ALA A 25 12.07 -16.29 8.55
C ALA A 25 12.79 -14.95 8.34
N PHE A 26 12.29 -13.86 8.96
CA PHE A 26 12.84 -12.51 8.78
C PHE A 26 13.73 -12.01 9.92
N ARG A 27 14.07 -12.85 10.90
CA ARG A 27 14.93 -12.49 12.05
C ARG A 27 16.32 -11.89 11.71
N HIS A 28 16.75 -11.98 10.46
CA HIS A 28 18.02 -11.44 9.96
C HIS A 28 17.81 -10.43 8.82
N VAL A 29 16.58 -9.95 8.64
CA VAL A 29 16.20 -9.00 7.59
C VAL A 29 15.59 -7.77 8.24
N ARG A 30 16.21 -6.61 8.04
CA ARG A 30 15.70 -5.33 8.57
C ARG A 30 14.36 -4.94 7.94
N ALA A 31 13.52 -4.22 8.68
CA ALA A 31 12.26 -3.63 8.21
C ALA A 31 12.40 -2.80 6.93
N GLU A 32 13.49 -2.04 6.83
CA GLU A 32 13.80 -1.19 5.68
C GLU A 32 14.01 -2.05 4.41
N ASN A 33 14.73 -3.17 4.54
CA ASN A 33 14.97 -4.12 3.45
C ASN A 33 13.68 -4.85 3.04
N LEU A 34 12.83 -5.22 4.00
CA LEU A 34 11.51 -5.79 3.69
C LEU A 34 10.65 -4.79 2.88
N SER A 35 10.67 -3.52 3.27
CA SER A 35 9.92 -2.46 2.59
C SER A 35 10.47 -2.21 1.19
N ALA A 36 11.79 -2.03 1.06
CA ALA A 36 12.44 -1.82 -0.23
C ALA A 36 12.23 -2.99 -1.19
N GLY A 37 12.29 -4.24 -0.69
CA GLY A 37 12.01 -5.43 -1.48
C GLY A 37 10.59 -5.45 -2.05
N VAL A 38 9.58 -5.05 -1.27
CA VAL A 38 8.19 -4.95 -1.73
C VAL A 38 8.02 -3.80 -2.73
N MET A 39 8.63 -2.64 -2.48
CA MET A 39 8.61 -1.51 -3.42
C MET A 39 9.25 -1.87 -4.76
N GLN A 40 10.42 -2.51 -4.74
CA GLN A 40 11.11 -2.94 -5.96
C GLN A 40 10.29 -3.99 -6.73
N ALA A 41 9.67 -4.94 -6.02
CA ALA A 41 8.81 -5.94 -6.64
C ALA A 41 7.61 -5.35 -7.39
N LEU A 42 7.10 -4.17 -7.00
CA LEU A 42 6.07 -3.47 -7.78
C LEU A 42 6.61 -3.04 -9.14
N PHE A 43 7.79 -2.44 -9.21
CA PHE A 43 8.39 -2.02 -10.48
C PHE A 43 8.80 -3.21 -11.35
N ASP A 44 9.34 -4.27 -10.74
CA ASP A 44 9.72 -5.49 -11.47
C ASP A 44 8.51 -6.16 -12.15
N ARG A 45 7.33 -6.09 -11.52
CA ARG A 45 6.08 -6.62 -12.08
C ARG A 45 5.43 -5.70 -13.10
N ASN A 46 5.78 -4.41 -13.08
CA ASN A 46 5.18 -3.37 -13.89
C ASN A 46 6.28 -2.58 -14.62
N PRO A 47 6.99 -3.20 -15.59
CA PRO A 47 8.18 -2.61 -16.23
C PRO A 47 7.89 -1.35 -17.05
N ASN A 48 6.62 -1.03 -17.29
CA ASN A 48 6.18 0.18 -17.99
C ASN A 48 5.95 1.37 -17.04
N LEU A 49 6.08 1.19 -15.73
CA LEU A 49 6.00 2.27 -14.75
C LEU A 49 7.39 2.84 -14.53
N ASP A 50 7.53 4.15 -14.76
CA ASP A 50 8.74 4.88 -14.42
C ASP A 50 8.73 5.22 -12.92
N PRO A 51 9.73 4.78 -12.12
CA PRO A 51 9.86 5.19 -10.72
C PRO A 51 9.93 6.71 -10.52
N ALA A 52 10.34 7.48 -11.54
CA ALA A 52 10.37 8.94 -11.49
C ALA A 52 8.98 9.60 -11.59
N GLU A 53 7.96 8.86 -12.04
CA GLU A 53 6.56 9.34 -12.06
C GLU A 53 5.90 9.28 -10.67
N VAL A 54 6.54 8.67 -9.66
CA VAL A 54 5.98 8.61 -8.30
C VAL A 54 5.98 10.00 -7.67
N ASP A 55 4.80 10.49 -7.28
CA ASP A 55 4.63 11.78 -6.63
C ASP A 55 4.98 11.74 -5.14
N ASP A 56 4.70 10.62 -4.46
CA ASP A 56 5.07 10.40 -3.05
C ASP A 56 5.01 8.91 -2.66
N VAL A 57 5.84 8.53 -1.68
CA VAL A 57 5.81 7.22 -1.03
C VAL A 57 5.24 7.37 0.37
N ILE A 58 4.04 6.82 0.60
CA ILE A 58 3.33 6.93 1.89
C ILE A 58 3.31 5.56 2.56
N TRP A 59 4.03 5.41 3.68
CA TRP A 59 4.26 4.11 4.30
C TRP A 59 3.78 4.07 5.74
N GLY A 60 2.93 3.10 6.07
CA GLY A 60 2.45 2.89 7.43
C GLY A 60 3.49 2.19 8.31
N CYS A 61 3.79 2.75 9.48
CA CYS A 61 4.64 2.09 10.48
C CYS A 61 4.29 2.60 11.90
N VAL A 62 4.12 1.70 12.86
CA VAL A 62 3.66 2.06 14.20
C VAL A 62 4.83 2.42 15.10
N ASN A 63 5.72 1.48 15.39
CA ASN A 63 6.79 1.73 16.36
C ASN A 63 8.03 2.33 15.67
N GLN A 64 8.03 3.65 15.48
CA GLN A 64 9.03 4.38 14.68
C GLN A 64 10.31 4.70 15.46
N THR A 65 10.96 3.65 15.95
CA THR A 65 12.28 3.71 16.62
C THR A 65 13.19 2.63 16.04
N LEU A 66 14.48 2.69 16.38
CA LEU A 66 15.51 1.77 15.87
C LEU A 66 15.49 1.70 14.33
N GLU A 67 15.37 0.50 13.74
CA GLU A 67 15.32 0.32 12.29
C GLU A 67 14.05 0.85 11.61
N GLN A 68 13.04 1.23 12.38
CA GLN A 68 11.79 1.80 11.88
C GLN A 68 11.71 3.32 12.08
N ALA A 69 12.79 3.94 12.57
CA ALA A 69 12.86 5.36 12.89
C ALA A 69 13.09 6.24 11.65
N MET A 70 13.14 7.55 11.90
CA MET A 70 13.66 8.56 10.96
C MET A 70 13.04 8.46 9.56
N ASN A 71 11.71 8.34 9.51
CA ASN A 71 10.95 8.19 8.28
C ASN A 71 11.38 6.97 7.45
N ILE A 72 11.03 5.76 7.92
CA ILE A 72 11.32 4.49 7.24
C ILE A 72 10.82 4.44 5.79
N ALA A 73 9.75 5.16 5.43
CA ALA A 73 9.30 5.29 4.04
C ALA A 73 10.43 5.80 3.14
N ARG A 74 11.14 6.85 3.58
CA ARG A 74 12.27 7.42 2.85
C ARG A 74 13.47 6.48 2.85
N ASN A 75 13.78 5.89 4.00
CA ASN A 75 14.95 5.02 4.14
C ASN A 75 14.81 3.75 3.27
N ALA A 76 13.60 3.22 3.15
CA ALA A 76 13.30 2.13 2.23
C ALA A 76 13.37 2.57 0.76
N ALA A 77 12.72 3.70 0.40
CA ALA A 77 12.65 4.16 -0.99
C ALA A 77 14.04 4.41 -1.61
N ILE A 78 15.00 4.97 -0.86
CA ILE A 78 16.35 5.24 -1.38
C ILE A 78 17.17 3.99 -1.70
N MET A 79 16.72 2.80 -1.25
CA MET A 79 17.35 1.52 -1.56
C MET A 79 16.73 0.86 -2.81
N THR A 80 15.85 1.56 -3.53
CA THR A 80 15.14 1.07 -4.72
C THR A 80 15.50 1.91 -5.96
N GLY A 81 14.86 1.62 -7.10
CA GLY A 81 14.94 2.48 -8.29
C GLY A 81 14.25 3.85 -8.17
N ILE A 82 13.53 4.15 -7.09
CA ILE A 82 12.84 5.42 -6.89
C ILE A 82 13.87 6.56 -6.75
N PRO A 83 13.82 7.62 -7.57
CA PRO A 83 14.82 8.68 -7.55
C PRO A 83 14.69 9.55 -6.30
N ARG A 84 15.81 10.18 -5.91
CA ARG A 84 15.89 11.02 -4.71
C ARG A 84 14.96 12.24 -4.74
N SER A 85 14.50 12.66 -5.93
CA SER A 85 13.53 13.75 -6.10
C SER A 85 12.14 13.40 -5.58
N VAL A 86 11.79 12.12 -5.53
CA VAL A 86 10.50 11.65 -5.02
C VAL A 86 10.48 11.78 -3.50
N PRO A 87 9.49 12.47 -2.90
CA PRO A 87 9.33 12.55 -1.45
C PRO A 87 8.84 11.21 -0.87
N ALA A 88 8.93 11.09 0.45
CA ALA A 88 8.38 9.95 1.17
C ALA A 88 7.99 10.36 2.58
N GLN A 89 6.93 9.78 3.12
CA GLN A 89 6.45 10.03 4.47
C GLN A 89 5.97 8.75 5.17
N THR A 90 6.25 8.66 6.47
CA THR A 90 5.80 7.57 7.31
C THR A 90 4.60 8.01 8.14
N VAL A 91 3.52 7.24 8.09
CA VAL A 91 2.26 7.58 8.77
C VAL A 91 1.95 6.60 9.89
N ASN A 92 1.38 7.11 10.98
CA ASN A 92 0.99 6.29 12.13
C ASN A 92 -0.48 6.55 12.50
N ARG A 93 -1.28 5.50 12.37
CA ARG A 93 -2.63 5.36 12.93
C ARG A 93 -2.77 3.98 13.56
N LEU A 94 -1.77 3.56 14.33
CA LEU A 94 -1.68 2.22 14.92
C LEU A 94 -1.95 1.14 13.86
N CYS A 95 -2.82 0.16 14.15
CA CYS A 95 -3.17 -0.93 13.23
C CYS A 95 -3.67 -0.45 11.85
N GLY A 96 -4.21 0.78 11.76
CA GLY A 96 -4.74 1.36 10.53
C GLY A 96 -3.75 2.22 9.74
N SER A 97 -2.45 2.14 10.02
CA SER A 97 -1.43 3.01 9.43
C SER A 97 -1.34 2.88 7.91
N SER A 98 -1.25 1.65 7.37
CA SER A 98 -1.16 1.43 5.92
C SER A 98 -2.46 1.80 5.19
N MET A 99 -3.62 1.63 5.83
CA MET A 99 -4.89 2.10 5.27
C MET A 99 -4.96 3.64 5.27
N SER A 100 -4.40 4.30 6.28
CA SER A 100 -4.28 5.76 6.28
C SER A 100 -3.37 6.24 5.14
N ALA A 101 -2.29 5.52 4.84
CA ALA A 101 -1.44 5.82 3.71
C ALA A 101 -2.21 5.80 2.37
N LEU A 102 -3.04 4.77 2.16
CA LEU A 102 -3.95 4.67 1.03
C LEU A 102 -4.91 5.87 0.97
N HIS A 103 -5.56 6.21 2.08
CA HIS A 103 -6.51 7.33 2.11
C HIS A 103 -5.85 8.67 1.82
N ILE A 104 -4.61 8.90 2.27
CA ILE A 104 -3.86 10.14 1.97
C ILE A 104 -3.56 10.21 0.48
N ALA A 105 -3.02 9.14 -0.12
CA ALA A 105 -2.77 9.10 -1.57
C ALA A 105 -4.05 9.33 -2.39
N ALA A 106 -5.15 8.66 -2.01
CA ALA A 106 -6.44 8.82 -2.64
C ALA A 106 -6.97 10.27 -2.53
N ALA A 107 -6.84 10.90 -1.37
CA ALA A 107 -7.20 12.29 -1.17
C ALA A 107 -6.34 13.23 -2.04
N ASN A 108 -5.03 12.97 -2.13
CA ASN A 108 -4.11 13.76 -2.93
C ASN A 108 -4.42 13.67 -4.43
N ILE A 109 -4.71 12.47 -4.95
CA ILE A 109 -5.14 12.26 -6.35
C ILE A 109 -6.43 13.02 -6.65
N ARG A 110 -7.42 12.93 -5.75
CA ARG A 110 -8.70 13.64 -5.90
C ARG A 110 -8.54 15.15 -5.85
N ALA A 111 -7.58 15.64 -5.07
CA ALA A 111 -7.27 17.07 -4.97
C ALA A 111 -6.40 17.58 -6.14
N GLY A 112 -5.94 16.70 -7.04
CA GLY A 112 -5.07 17.08 -8.15
C GLY A 112 -3.63 17.41 -7.73
N MET A 113 -3.19 16.92 -6.58
CA MET A 113 -1.83 17.16 -6.05
C MET A 113 -0.78 16.17 -6.59
N GLY A 114 -1.23 15.12 -7.28
CA GLY A 114 -0.41 14.12 -7.92
C GLY A 114 -1.29 13.08 -8.60
N ASP A 115 -0.66 12.17 -9.33
CA ASP A 115 -1.31 11.15 -10.15
C ASP A 115 -0.85 9.74 -9.83
N PHE A 116 0.36 9.54 -9.30
CA PHE A 116 0.93 8.22 -9.01
C PHE A 116 1.61 8.15 -7.64
N TYR A 117 1.09 7.28 -6.78
CA TYR A 117 1.59 7.09 -5.41
C TYR A 117 1.95 5.64 -5.13
N ILE A 118 2.99 5.45 -4.33
CA ILE A 118 3.31 4.15 -3.73
C ILE A 118 2.80 4.15 -2.29
N ILE A 119 1.88 3.25 -1.95
CA ILE A 119 1.39 3.10 -0.58
C ILE A 119 1.63 1.70 -0.04
N GLY A 120 1.77 1.60 1.28
CA GLY A 120 1.94 0.32 1.96
C GLY A 120 2.26 0.50 3.43
N GLY A 121 3.01 -0.44 3.99
CA GLY A 121 3.46 -0.36 5.37
C GLY A 121 4.35 -1.52 5.76
N VAL A 122 5.00 -1.37 6.92
CA VAL A 122 5.89 -2.37 7.49
C VAL A 122 5.78 -2.35 9.01
N GLU A 123 5.90 -3.54 9.60
CA GLU A 123 6.09 -3.70 11.03
C GLU A 123 6.95 -4.93 11.29
N HIS A 124 8.08 -4.75 11.99
CA HIS A 124 9.04 -5.80 12.31
C HIS A 124 9.08 -6.06 13.82
N MET A 125 8.04 -6.74 14.31
CA MET A 125 7.81 -6.94 15.75
C MET A 125 8.88 -7.78 16.48
N GLU A 126 9.74 -8.52 15.76
CA GLU A 126 10.88 -9.22 16.38
C GLU A 126 12.02 -8.25 16.75
N HIS A 127 12.26 -7.24 15.91
CA HIS A 127 13.34 -6.27 16.09
C HIS A 127 12.88 -5.06 16.91
N VAL A 128 11.64 -4.65 16.70
CA VAL A 128 10.98 -3.58 17.45
C VAL A 128 9.69 -4.14 18.05
N PRO A 129 9.75 -4.77 19.24
CA PRO A 129 8.57 -5.28 19.92
C PRO A 129 7.51 -4.20 20.12
N MET A 130 6.24 -4.59 20.12
CA MET A 130 5.10 -3.67 20.26
C MET A 130 5.20 -2.77 21.50
N THR A 131 5.78 -3.28 22.61
CA THR A 131 5.93 -2.55 23.88
C THR A 131 7.27 -1.84 24.03
N HIS A 132 8.16 -1.93 23.04
CA HIS A 132 9.47 -1.29 23.10
C HIS A 132 9.33 0.23 23.11
N GLY A 133 10.00 0.89 24.07
CA GLY A 133 10.01 2.35 24.17
C GLY A 133 8.67 2.97 24.59
N VAL A 134 7.72 2.19 25.08
CA VAL A 134 6.42 2.71 25.52
C VAL A 134 6.56 3.41 26.87
N ASP A 135 6.36 4.73 26.86
CA ASP A 135 6.22 5.56 28.06
C ASP A 135 4.91 6.34 28.00
N VAL A 136 3.89 5.82 28.69
CA VAL A 136 2.53 6.39 28.65
C VAL A 136 2.39 7.45 29.73
N ASN A 137 2.02 8.66 29.33
CA ASN A 137 1.76 9.77 30.25
C ASN A 137 0.72 9.38 31.34
N PRO A 138 1.07 9.39 32.64
CA PRO A 138 0.15 9.07 33.72
C PRO A 138 -1.15 9.89 33.72
N ALA A 139 -1.11 11.13 33.22
CA ALA A 139 -2.28 12.00 33.12
C ALA A 139 -3.39 11.40 32.23
N ALA A 140 -3.06 10.52 31.28
CA ALA A 140 -4.04 9.84 30.44
C ALA A 140 -5.04 9.01 31.27
N SER A 141 -4.62 8.51 32.45
CA SER A 141 -5.48 7.72 33.35
C SER A 141 -6.64 8.52 33.94
N LYS A 142 -6.61 9.86 33.85
CA LYS A 142 -7.72 10.74 34.24
C LYS A 142 -8.84 10.79 33.20
N HIS A 143 -8.56 10.37 31.96
CA HIS A 143 -9.49 10.49 30.82
C HIS A 143 -9.90 9.13 30.25
N ALA A 144 -9.05 8.11 30.40
CA ALA A 144 -9.33 6.75 29.95
C ALA A 144 -8.70 5.74 30.90
N ALA A 145 -9.28 4.54 30.98
CA ALA A 145 -8.71 3.46 31.75
C ALA A 145 -7.36 3.04 31.15
N LYS A 146 -6.31 2.92 31.97
CA LYS A 146 -4.99 2.41 31.53
C LYS A 146 -5.10 1.04 30.83
N ALA A 147 -6.03 0.20 31.27
CA ALA A 147 -6.33 -1.10 30.67
C ALA A 147 -6.78 -1.02 29.20
N ALA A 148 -7.29 0.13 28.73
CA ALA A 148 -7.69 0.32 27.33
C ALA A 148 -6.49 0.26 26.37
N MET A 149 -5.26 0.44 26.85
CA MET A 149 -4.03 0.29 26.05
C MET A 149 -3.58 -1.17 25.92
N MET A 150 -4.20 -2.10 26.66
CA MET A 150 -3.90 -3.52 26.61
C MET A 150 -4.89 -4.21 25.68
N MET A 151 -4.51 -4.42 24.42
CA MET A 151 -5.42 -4.91 23.38
C MET A 151 -6.09 -6.26 23.71
N GLY A 152 -5.45 -7.12 24.49
CA GLY A 152 -6.08 -8.36 24.97
C GLY A 152 -7.25 -8.10 25.92
N LEU A 153 -7.15 -7.10 26.81
CA LEU A 153 -8.22 -6.77 27.74
C LEU A 153 -9.40 -6.10 27.04
N THR A 154 -9.14 -5.30 26.00
CA THR A 154 -10.22 -4.70 25.20
C THR A 154 -10.97 -5.76 24.41
N ALA A 155 -10.27 -6.78 23.89
CA ALA A 155 -10.89 -7.95 23.26
C ALA A 155 -11.76 -8.75 24.25
N GLU A 156 -11.25 -9.04 25.46
CA GLU A 156 -12.00 -9.73 26.52
C GLU A 156 -13.27 -8.96 26.94
N LEU A 157 -13.16 -7.64 27.07
CA LEU A 157 -14.31 -6.79 27.39
C LEU A 157 -15.39 -6.89 26.30
N LEU A 158 -15.02 -6.77 25.02
CA LEU A 158 -15.95 -6.90 23.91
C LEU A 158 -16.56 -8.31 23.84
N GLY A 159 -15.76 -9.36 24.04
CA GLY A 159 -16.24 -10.73 24.09
C GLY A 159 -17.32 -10.92 25.17
N LYS A 160 -17.09 -10.40 26.37
CA LYS A 160 -18.08 -10.44 27.46
C LYS A 160 -19.32 -9.60 27.16
N MET A 161 -19.17 -8.39 26.62
CA MET A 161 -20.29 -7.50 26.29
C MET A 161 -21.22 -8.09 25.23
N HIS A 162 -20.67 -8.83 24.27
CA HIS A 162 -21.41 -9.40 23.15
C HIS A 162 -21.70 -10.91 23.31
N GLY A 163 -21.35 -11.51 24.46
CA GLY A 163 -21.60 -12.92 24.72
C GLY A 163 -20.85 -13.87 23.77
N VAL A 164 -19.66 -13.50 23.30
CA VAL A 164 -18.84 -14.32 22.41
C VAL A 164 -18.16 -15.42 23.23
N SER A 165 -18.61 -16.66 23.06
CA SER A 165 -18.12 -17.80 23.83
C SER A 165 -16.69 -18.18 23.47
N ARG A 166 -16.04 -18.99 24.32
CA ARG A 166 -14.71 -19.53 24.02
C ARG A 166 -14.77 -20.47 22.81
N GLU A 167 -15.84 -21.23 22.72
CA GLU A 167 -16.12 -22.17 21.64
C GLU A 167 -16.24 -21.43 20.31
N ASP A 168 -16.91 -20.28 20.27
CA ASP A 168 -17.02 -19.45 19.06
C ASP A 168 -15.66 -18.88 18.64
N GLN A 169 -14.85 -18.42 19.59
CA GLN A 169 -13.50 -17.91 19.33
C GLN A 169 -12.58 -19.01 18.78
N ASP A 170 -12.61 -20.20 19.39
CA ASP A 170 -11.83 -21.35 18.95
C ASP A 170 -12.31 -21.86 17.58
N ALA A 171 -13.62 -21.90 17.35
CA ALA A 171 -14.19 -22.27 16.05
C ALA A 171 -13.77 -21.30 14.94
N PHE A 172 -13.80 -19.99 15.23
CA PHE A 172 -13.31 -18.97 14.29
C PHE A 172 -11.80 -19.07 14.05
N GLY A 173 -11.01 -19.35 15.09
CA GLY A 173 -9.56 -19.51 14.99
C GLY A 173 -9.13 -20.81 14.28
N TYR A 174 -9.90 -21.89 14.43
CA TYR A 174 -9.69 -23.17 13.76
C TYR A 174 -10.14 -23.14 12.31
N ALA A 175 -11.18 -22.36 11.99
CA ALA A 175 -11.72 -22.26 10.64
C ALA A 175 -10.57 -22.05 9.65
N PRO A 176 -10.34 -23.00 8.73
CA PRO A 176 -9.15 -22.96 7.91
C PRO A 176 -9.16 -21.66 7.10
N THR A 177 -8.03 -20.97 7.10
CA THR A 177 -7.80 -19.75 6.32
C THR A 177 -8.02 -19.96 4.81
N SER A 178 -8.31 -21.18 4.36
CA SER A 178 -8.83 -21.51 3.02
C SER A 178 -10.19 -20.87 2.69
N GLY A 179 -10.92 -20.34 3.68
CA GLY A 179 -12.12 -19.53 3.47
C GLY A 179 -11.85 -18.07 3.07
N LEU A 180 -10.62 -17.57 3.21
CA LEU A 180 -10.16 -16.39 2.49
C LEU A 180 -10.00 -16.80 1.03
N MET A 181 -11.07 -16.64 0.24
CA MET A 181 -11.08 -16.96 -1.19
C MET A 181 -9.75 -16.54 -1.84
N PRO A 182 -8.99 -17.45 -2.48
CA PRO A 182 -8.06 -17.02 -3.50
C PRO A 182 -8.91 -16.33 -4.58
N LEU A 183 -8.61 -15.06 -4.87
CA LEU A 183 -9.25 -14.23 -5.91
C LEU A 183 -9.10 -14.79 -7.35
N SER A 184 -8.80 -16.08 -7.51
CA SER A 184 -8.66 -16.77 -8.80
C SER A 184 -9.98 -17.25 -9.41
N ARG A 185 -11.15 -16.98 -8.82
CA ARG A 185 -12.44 -17.50 -9.33
C ARG A 185 -13.48 -16.48 -9.81
N THR A 186 -13.16 -15.19 -9.91
CA THR A 186 -14.08 -14.19 -10.52
C THR A 186 -13.55 -13.63 -11.84
N ALA A 187 -12.90 -14.47 -12.65
CA ALA A 187 -12.51 -14.13 -14.02
C ALA A 187 -12.84 -15.27 -15.01
N ALA A 188 -14.00 -15.91 -14.83
CA ALA A 188 -14.45 -16.97 -15.71
C ALA A 188 -15.94 -16.83 -16.06
N SER A 189 -16.30 -15.73 -16.73
CA SER A 189 -17.52 -15.68 -17.54
C SER A 189 -17.46 -14.66 -18.68
N ILE A 190 -16.34 -14.56 -19.40
CA ILE A 190 -16.32 -13.97 -20.76
C ILE A 190 -15.45 -14.87 -21.66
N THR A 191 -16.15 -15.76 -22.36
CA THR A 191 -15.86 -16.42 -23.65
C THR A 191 -14.43 -16.80 -24.06
N ARG A 192 -14.30 -18.12 -24.31
CA ARG A 192 -13.21 -18.81 -25.04
C ARG A 192 -12.92 -18.21 -26.41
N SER A 193 -11.64 -18.04 -26.72
CA SER A 193 -11.07 -18.45 -28.02
C SER A 193 -9.64 -18.94 -27.83
N SER A 194 -9.36 -20.08 -28.47
CA SER A 194 -8.19 -20.96 -28.44
C SER A 194 -6.79 -20.33 -28.61
N GLY A 195 -5.79 -20.88 -27.92
CA GLY A 195 -4.37 -20.72 -28.25
C GLY A 195 -3.43 -21.15 -27.11
N SER A 196 -2.56 -22.12 -27.36
CA SER A 196 -1.71 -22.87 -26.42
C SER A 196 -0.53 -22.11 -25.78
N ARG A 197 -0.27 -22.35 -24.48
CA ARG A 197 1.02 -22.84 -23.89
C ARG A 197 0.96 -22.79 -22.36
N ALA A 198 1.43 -23.86 -21.72
CA ALA A 198 1.54 -23.98 -20.27
C ALA A 198 2.83 -23.30 -19.74
N THR A 199 2.72 -22.55 -18.63
CA THR A 199 3.82 -22.24 -17.70
C THR A 199 3.28 -22.08 -16.26
N MET A 200 4.15 -22.35 -15.29
CA MET A 200 3.99 -22.67 -13.85
C MET A 200 3.13 -21.76 -12.96
N PRO A 201 2.68 -22.26 -11.77
CA PRO A 201 1.68 -21.57 -10.95
C PRO A 201 2.25 -20.34 -10.25
N ARG A 202 1.62 -19.17 -10.49
CA ARG A 202 1.90 -17.91 -9.82
C ARG A 202 1.35 -17.95 -8.39
N VAL A 203 2.19 -17.57 -7.43
CA VAL A 203 1.82 -17.40 -6.03
C VAL A 203 0.89 -16.18 -5.90
N SER A 204 -0.32 -16.40 -5.38
CA SER A 204 -1.34 -15.38 -5.16
C SER A 204 -1.45 -15.02 -3.68
N GLY A 205 -1.52 -13.74 -3.34
CA GLY A 205 -2.06 -13.32 -2.05
C GLY A 205 -1.83 -11.85 -1.69
N PHE A 206 -2.93 -11.12 -1.53
CA PHE A 206 -3.15 -9.81 -0.87
C PHE A 206 -2.07 -8.72 -1.03
N GLY A 207 -2.45 -7.64 -1.71
CA GLY A 207 -1.52 -6.64 -2.22
C GLY A 207 -1.69 -5.22 -1.66
N TRP A 208 -0.59 -4.46 -1.71
CA TRP A 208 -0.54 -3.01 -1.43
C TRP A 208 -0.18 -2.20 -2.67
N ILE A 209 -0.78 -1.01 -2.74
CA ILE A 209 -1.41 -0.43 -3.92
C ILE A 209 -0.48 0.58 -4.61
N ALA A 210 -0.31 0.46 -5.91
CA ALA A 210 0.03 1.59 -6.76
C ALA A 210 -1.29 2.26 -7.20
N THR A 211 -1.56 3.52 -6.85
CA THR A 211 -2.73 4.23 -7.39
C THR A 211 -2.33 5.13 -8.54
N ARG A 212 -2.99 5.02 -9.70
CA ARG A 212 -2.74 5.89 -10.86
C ARG A 212 -4.04 6.53 -11.37
N SER A 213 -4.08 7.84 -11.58
CA SER A 213 -5.17 8.48 -12.33
C SER A 213 -4.94 8.32 -13.84
N PHE A 214 -5.99 8.30 -14.66
CA PHE A 214 -5.81 8.31 -16.13
C PHE A 214 -5.42 9.74 -16.56
N ALA A 215 -4.15 9.96 -16.88
CA ALA A 215 -3.72 11.20 -17.53
C ALA A 215 -4.34 11.31 -18.94
N PRO A 216 -4.88 12.48 -19.34
CA PRO A 216 -5.32 12.69 -20.72
C PRO A 216 -4.09 12.67 -21.65
N MET A 217 -4.14 11.83 -22.69
CA MET A 217 -3.11 11.80 -23.73
C MET A 217 -2.90 13.19 -24.36
N PRO A 218 -1.65 13.63 -24.62
CA PRO A 218 -1.42 14.85 -25.38
C PRO A 218 -1.90 14.66 -26.82
N ALA A 219 -2.75 15.57 -27.29
CA ALA A 219 -3.24 15.58 -28.66
C ALA A 219 -2.09 15.92 -29.63
N TRP A 220 -1.45 14.91 -30.20
CA TRP A 220 -0.53 15.06 -31.33
C TRP A 220 -1.04 14.26 -32.52
N LYS A 221 -1.53 14.99 -33.53
CA LYS A 221 -1.54 14.72 -34.99
C LYS A 221 -2.65 15.53 -35.65
N ARG A 222 -2.36 16.78 -36.01
CA ARG A 222 -2.97 17.42 -37.18
C ARG A 222 -1.91 17.50 -38.28
N TRP A 223 -2.05 16.66 -39.28
CA TRP A 223 -1.44 16.86 -40.60
C TRP A 223 -2.29 17.84 -41.42
N PRO A 224 -1.70 18.53 -42.42
CA PRO A 224 -2.13 19.85 -42.81
C PRO A 224 -3.27 19.81 -43.82
N ASN A 225 -4.25 20.70 -43.68
CA ASN A 225 -5.13 21.05 -44.79
C ASN A 225 -4.73 22.39 -45.37
N SER A 226 -4.26 22.30 -46.60
CA SER A 226 -4.08 23.35 -47.57
C SER A 226 -5.39 24.09 -47.83
N SER A 227 -5.45 25.38 -47.49
CA SER A 227 -6.08 26.43 -48.30
C SER A 227 -6.17 27.71 -47.47
N GLN A 228 -5.29 28.68 -47.72
CA GLN A 228 -5.67 29.99 -48.23
C GLN A 228 -4.42 30.87 -48.42
N ARG A 229 -4.37 31.45 -49.61
CA ARG A 229 -3.38 32.39 -50.11
C ARG A 229 -3.68 33.81 -49.59
N SER A 230 -2.62 34.61 -49.63
CA SER A 230 -2.60 36.09 -49.75
C SER A 230 -2.81 36.84 -48.42
N THR A 231 -2.07 37.88 -48.07
CA THR A 231 -1.29 38.86 -48.84
C THR A 231 -0.10 39.39 -48.02
N ARG A 232 0.93 39.88 -48.73
CA ARG A 232 2.02 40.76 -48.25
C ARG A 232 1.50 41.92 -47.38
N ALA A 233 2.31 42.34 -46.39
CA ALA A 233 2.75 43.73 -46.25
C ALA A 233 3.94 43.82 -45.27
N THR A 234 4.87 44.69 -45.64
CA THR A 234 6.16 45.01 -45.05
C THR A 234 6.06 45.90 -43.81
N ALA A 235 7.20 45.99 -43.10
CA ALA A 235 7.53 46.83 -41.94
C ALA A 235 7.18 48.34 -42.08
N PRO A 236 7.27 49.11 -41.00
CA PRO A 236 8.56 49.62 -40.52
C PRO A 236 9.01 49.08 -39.15
#